data_AF-A0A7K3NJM6-F1
#
_entry.id   AF-A0A7K3NJM6-F1
#
_cell.length_a   1.000
_cell.length_b   1.000
_cell.length_c   1.000
_cell.angle_alpha   90.00
_cell.angle_beta   90.00
_cell.angle_gamma   90.00
#
_symmetry.space_group_name_H-M   'P 1'
#
loop_
_entity.id
_entity.type
_entity.pdbx_description
1 polymer ?
#
loop_
_entity_poly.entity_id
_entity_poly.type
_entity_poly.pdbx_seq_one_letter_code
_entity_poly.pdbx_strand_id
1 'polypeptide(L)' 'MDTLKTLVDMLFKIALIVAVAAFLRIYDQKRDIGRYAYISTGDLEYVVDTTTGVIYQGGFSMNHLTGEERTQNKPGK' A
#
# COMPACT_ATOMS: atom_id res chain seq x y z
N MET A 1 46.92 -3.86 12.50
CA MET A 1 45.69 -4.69 12.42
C MET A 1 44.45 -3.94 12.91
N ASP A 2 44.58 -3.02 13.86
CA ASP A 2 43.43 -2.32 14.45
C ASP A 2 42.71 -1.36 13.49
N THR A 3 43.43 -0.57 12.70
CA THR A 3 42.84 0.41 11.78
C THR A 3 41.99 -0.21 10.68
N LEU A 4 42.42 -1.34 10.09
CA LEU A 4 41.64 -2.06 9.08
C LEU A 4 40.35 -2.62 9.67
N LYS A 5 40.43 -3.21 10.87
CA LYS A 5 39.26 -3.76 11.56
C LYS A 5 38.26 -2.66 11.92
N THR A 6 38.74 -1.51 12.41
CA THR A 6 37.90 -0.35 12.71
C THR A 6 37.23 0.21 11.45
N LEU A 7 37.95 0.28 10.33
CA LEU A 7 37.39 0.75 9.06
C LEU A 7 36.27 -0.18 8.57
N VAL A 8 36.50 -1.50 8.61
CA VAL A 8 35.52 -2.51 8.19
C VAL A 8 34.28 -2.47 9.08
N ASP A 9 34.45 -2.37 10.40
CA ASP A 9 33.32 -2.26 11.34
C ASP A 9 32.49 -0.99 11.11
N MET A 10 33.17 0.14 10.84
CA MET A 10 32.50 1.41 10.54
C MET A 10 31.70 1.33 9.24
N LEU A 11 32.29 0.79 8.16
CA LEU A 11 31.61 0.61 6.88
C LEU A 11 30.40 -0.31 6.98
N PHE A 12 30.52 -1.40 7.74
CA PHE A 12 29.41 -2.33 7.98
C PHE A 12 28.25 -1.65 8.69
N LYS A 13 28.52 -0.86 9.75
CA LYS A 13 27.49 -0.11 10.48
C LYS A 13 26.77 0.90 9.58
N ILE A 14 27.52 1.62 8.74
CA ILE A 14 26.94 2.55 7.76
C ILE A 14 26.05 1.79 6.76
N ALA A 15 26.54 0.68 6.21
CA ALA A 15 25.78 -0.14 5.27
C ALA A 15 24.48 -0.67 5.90
N LEU A 16 24.52 -1.08 7.17
CA LEU A 16 23.33 -1.55 7.89
C LEU A 16 22.29 -0.44 8.05
N ILE A 17 22.71 0.78 8.42
CA ILE A 17 21.81 1.93 8.55
C ILE A 17 21.17 2.26 7.20
N VAL A 18 21.95 2.26 6.12
CA VAL A 18 21.46 2.50 4.76
C VAL A 18 20.46 1.42 4.34
N ALA A 19 20.75 0.15 4.62
CA ALA A 19 19.85 -0.96 4.31
C ALA A 19 18.51 -0.85 5.06
N VAL A 20 18.54 -0.50 6.35
CA VAL A 20 17.32 -0.28 7.15
C VAL A 20 16.52 0.91 6.62
N ALA A 21 17.17 2.04 6.33
CA ALA A 21 16.50 3.21 5.78
C ALA A 21 15.85 2.93 4.41
N ALA A 22 16.56 2.22 3.53
CA ALA A 22 16.02 1.79 2.24
C ALA A 22 14.82 0.85 2.40
N PHE A 23 14.92 -0.12 3.31
CA PHE A 23 13.82 -1.03 3.62
C PHE A 23 12.58 -0.27 4.13
N LEU A 24 12.75 0.65 5.09
CA LEU A 24 11.66 1.45 5.62
C LEU A 24 10.99 2.29 4.53
N ARG A 25 11.78 2.90 3.64
CA ARG A 25 11.25 3.69 2.51
C ARG A 25 10.47 2.84 1.51
N ILE A 26 10.94 1.64 1.19
CA ILE A 26 10.22 0.71 0.32
C ILE A 26 8.93 0.21 1.00
N TYR A 27 9.02 -0.09 2.30
CA TYR A 27 7.87 -0.56 3.08
C TYR A 27 6.76 0.50 3.17
N ASP A 28 7.13 1.75 3.41
CA ASP A 28 6.23 2.90 3.43
C ASP A 28 5.53 3.09 2.08
N GLN A 29 6.27 3.06 0.97
CA GLN A 29 5.71 3.14 -0.38
C GLN A 29 4.70 2.02 -0.70
N LYS A 30 4.92 0.81 -0.16
CA LYS A 30 3.99 -0.31 -0.37
C LYS A 30 2.68 -0.19 0.42
N ARG A 31 2.62 0.68 1.42
CA ARG A 31 1.40 0.91 2.19
C ARG A 31 0.32 1.63 1.35
N ASP A 32 0.74 2.49 0.42
CA ASP A 32 -0.14 3.15 -0.55
C ASP A 32 -0.44 2.29 -1.79
N ILE A 33 0.34 1.21 -2.02
CA ILE A 33 0.00 0.14 -2.98
C ILE A 33 -0.87 -0.91 -2.25
N GLY A 34 -1.74 -0.46 -1.36
CA GLY A 34 -2.84 -1.26 -0.87
C GLY A 34 -3.72 -1.60 -2.06
N ARG A 35 -4.03 -2.88 -2.26
CA ARG A 35 -5.01 -3.33 -3.26
C ARG A 35 -6.28 -2.49 -3.23
N TYR A 36 -6.63 -1.92 -2.07
CA TYR A 36 -7.74 -1.02 -1.88
C TYR A 36 -7.25 0.40 -1.58
N ALA A 37 -7.58 1.35 -2.45
CA ALA A 37 -7.38 2.77 -2.24
C ALA A 37 -8.69 3.39 -1.74
N TYR A 38 -8.65 4.02 -0.57
CA TYR A 38 -9.80 4.76 -0.04
C TYR A 38 -9.74 6.21 -0.56
N ILE A 39 -10.84 6.68 -1.14
CA ILE A 39 -10.96 8.02 -1.70
C ILE A 39 -12.12 8.72 -1.00
N SER A 40 -11.81 9.85 -0.38
CA SER A 40 -12.78 10.75 0.23
C SER A 40 -12.57 12.15 -0.32
N THR A 41 -13.50 12.61 -1.15
CA THR A 41 -13.44 13.92 -1.81
C THR A 41 -14.77 14.63 -1.63
N GLY A 42 -14.84 15.56 -0.68
CA GLY A 42 -16.08 16.27 -0.33
C GLY A 42 -17.12 15.30 0.21
N ASP A 43 -18.27 15.22 -0.47
CA ASP A 43 -19.40 14.34 -0.09
C ASP A 43 -19.27 12.90 -0.62
N LEU A 44 -18.24 12.62 -1.45
CA LEU A 44 -18.02 11.30 -2.03
C LEU A 44 -16.99 10.52 -1.22
N GLU A 45 -17.42 9.35 -0.72
CA GLU A 45 -16.59 8.38 -0.04
C GLU A 45 -16.71 7.02 -0.72
N TYR A 46 -15.60 6.47 -1.21
CA TYR A 46 -15.58 5.18 -1.88
C TYR A 46 -14.20 4.51 -1.78
N VAL A 47 -14.18 3.18 -1.96
CA VAL A 47 -12.96 2.37 -1.97
C VAL A 47 -12.76 1.82 -3.38
N VAL A 48 -11.56 1.86 -3.91
CA VAL A 48 -11.21 1.30 -5.22
C VAL A 48 -10.26 0.12 -5.04
N ASP A 49 -10.63 -1.07 -5.52
CA ASP A 49 -9.65 -2.12 -5.79
C ASP A 49 -8.79 -1.68 -6.98
N THR A 50 -7.58 -1.18 -6.70
CA THR A 50 -6.64 -0.65 -7.68
C THR A 50 -6.08 -1.72 -8.62
N THR A 51 -6.27 -3.01 -8.29
CA THR A 51 -5.85 -4.14 -9.12
C THR A 51 -6.92 -4.52 -10.13
N THR A 52 -8.19 -4.52 -9.72
CA THR A 52 -9.31 -4.98 -10.56
C THR A 52 -10.15 -3.83 -11.14
N GLY A 53 -10.00 -2.64 -10.60
CA GLY A 53 -10.84 -1.50 -10.93
C GLY A 53 -12.24 -1.54 -10.32
N VAL A 54 -12.49 -2.40 -9.34
CA VAL A 54 -13.81 -2.41 -8.68
C VAL A 54 -13.90 -1.27 -7.69
N ILE A 55 -14.91 -0.41 -7.84
CA ILE A 55 -15.27 0.66 -6.91
C ILE A 55 -16.32 0.12 -5.94
N TYR A 56 -16.15 0.35 -4.64
CA TYR A 56 -17.07 0.00 -3.58
C TYR A 56 -17.59 1.27 -2.91
N GLN A 57 -18.91 1.44 -2.85
CA GLN A 57 -19.56 2.61 -2.26
C GLN A 57 -20.91 2.24 -1.67
N GLY A 58 -21.14 2.53 -0.38
CA GLY A 58 -22.47 2.42 0.25
C GLY A 58 -23.15 1.03 0.18
N GLY A 59 -22.39 -0.07 0.14
CA GLY A 59 -22.93 -1.44 -0.02
C GLY A 59 -23.17 -1.86 -1.48
N PHE A 60 -22.74 -1.04 -2.44
CA PHE A 60 -22.71 -1.34 -3.86
C PHE A 60 -21.26 -1.49 -4.31
N SER A 61 -21.04 -2.26 -5.36
CA SER A 61 -19.76 -2.33 -6.05
C SER A 61 -19.94 -2.25 -7.56
N MET A 62 -19.08 -1.53 -8.25
CA MET A 62 -19.12 -1.37 -9.69
C MET A 62 -17.73 -1.62 -10.27
N ASN A 63 -17.62 -2.48 -11.27
CA ASN A 63 -16.40 -2.60 -12.05
C ASN A 63 -16.31 -1.42 -13.02
N HIS A 64 -15.36 -0.50 -12.82
CA HIS A 64 -15.24 0.68 -13.68
C HIS A 64 -14.74 0.36 -15.10
N LEU A 65 -14.18 -0.83 -15.33
CA LEU A 65 -13.68 -1.27 -16.64
C LEU A 65 -14.79 -1.89 -17.50
N THR A 66 -15.67 -2.69 -16.89
CA THR A 66 -16.74 -3.40 -17.60
C THR A 66 -18.12 -2.76 -17.45
N GLY A 67 -18.29 -1.86 -16.48
CA GLY A 67 -19.59 -1.27 -16.14
C GLY A 67 -20.52 -2.23 -15.38
N GLU A 68 -20.06 -3.42 -14.99
CA GLU A 68 -20.88 -4.34 -14.21
C GLU A 68 -21.11 -3.80 -12.79
N GLU A 69 -22.37 -3.54 -12.46
CA GLU A 69 -22.80 -3.19 -11.12
C GLU A 69 -23.25 -4.44 -10.34
N ARG A 70 -22.82 -4.52 -9.08
CA ARG A 70 -23.25 -5.54 -8.14
C ARG A 70 -23.73 -4.87 -6.88
N THR A 71 -24.98 -5.13 -6.55
CA THR A 71 -25.52 -4.88 -5.22
C THR A 71 -24.99 -5.95 -4.27
N GLN A 72 -24.48 -5.55 -3.11
CA GLN A 72 -24.30 -6.51 -2.02
C GLN A 72 -25.71 -6.92 -1.58
N ASN A 73 -26.20 -8.03 -2.12
CA ASN A 73 -27.41 -8.67 -1.63
C ASN A 73 -27.20 -8.87 -0.12
N LYS A 74 -27.94 -8.14 0.71
CA LYS A 74 -27.91 -8.30 2.16
C LYS A 74 -27.99 -9.80 2.45
N PRO A 75 -27.06 -10.42 3.22
CA PRO A 75 -27.42 -11.65 3.89
C PRO A 75 -28.62 -11.29 4.77
N GLY A 76 -29.74 -11.97 4.53
CA GLY A 76 -31.01 -11.65 5.15
C GLY A 76 -30.93 -11.65 6.67
N LYS A 77 -31.64 -10.69 7.27
CA LYS A 77 -32.09 -10.59 8.67
C LYS A 77 -31.09 -10.95 9.77
#